data_AF-A0A059FXX7-F1
#
_entry.id   AF-A0A059FXX7-F1
#
_cell.length_a   1.000
_cell.length_b   1.000
_cell.length_c   1.000
_cell.angle_alpha   90.00
_cell.angle_beta   90.00
_cell.angle_gamma   90.00
#
_symmetry.space_group_name_H-M   'P 1'
#
loop_
_entity.id
_entity.type
_entity.pdbx_description
1 polymer ?
#
loop_
_entity_poly.entity_id
_entity_poly.type
_entity_poly.pdbx_seq_one_letter_code
_entity_poly.pdbx_strand_id
1 'polypeptide(L)'
;MVHTRAPSDPVASLICALRAGVALMAQLLAGLMLILVAGLVALVTAIAGLTLAAVAITMRLSASRQARGARRSTAPDEAITLDARPTPRGWTVE
;
A
#
# COMPACT_ATOMS: atom_id res chain seq x y z
N MET A 1 24.32 55.22 -2.83
CA MET A 1 25.29 54.77 -1.81
C MET A 1 26.12 53.65 -2.40
N VAL A 2 27.28 53.98 -2.97
CA VAL A 2 28.18 53.02 -3.62
C VAL A 2 28.94 52.29 -2.51
N HIS A 3 28.75 50.99 -2.36
CA HIS A 3 29.57 50.16 -1.50
C HIS A 3 30.98 50.05 -2.10
N THR A 4 31.90 50.90 -1.65
CA THR A 4 33.33 50.73 -1.89
C THR A 4 33.78 49.46 -1.16
N ARG A 5 33.96 48.36 -1.90
CA ARG A 5 34.57 47.14 -1.37
C ARG A 5 36.00 47.47 -0.91
N ALA A 6 36.26 47.32 0.38
CA ALA A 6 37.62 47.24 0.90
C ALA A 6 38.40 46.13 0.17
N PRO A 7 39.73 46.21 0.04
CA PRO A 7 40.54 45.10 -0.45
C PRO A 7 40.33 43.92 0.49
N SER A 8 39.52 42.94 0.07
CA SER A 8 39.30 41.71 0.82
C SER A 8 40.54 40.85 0.69
N ASP A 9 41.15 40.47 1.81
CA ASP A 9 42.25 39.51 1.82
C ASP A 9 41.81 38.26 1.04
N PRO A 10 42.53 37.88 -0.05
CA PRO A 10 42.10 36.80 -0.93
C PRO A 10 42.00 35.47 -0.18
N VAL A 11 42.83 35.30 0.85
CA VAL A 11 42.83 34.13 1.74
C VAL A 11 41.53 34.06 2.56
N ALA A 12 41.06 35.19 3.11
CA ALA A 12 39.83 35.22 3.89
C ALA A 12 38.60 34.91 3.02
N SER A 13 38.56 35.44 1.79
CA SER A 13 37.51 35.13 0.81
C SER A 13 37.51 33.65 0.43
N LEU A 14 38.69 33.06 0.23
CA LEU A 14 38.84 31.64 -0.11
C LEU A 14 38.35 30.73 1.03
N ILE A 15 38.73 31.04 2.27
CA ILE A 15 38.27 30.28 3.45
C ILE A 15 36.75 30.39 3.61
N CYS A 16 36.18 31.57 3.39
CA CYS A 16 34.74 31.77 3.46
C CYS A 16 34.00 30.96 2.39
N ALA A 17 34.49 30.98 1.15
CA ALA A 17 33.94 30.17 0.05
C ALA A 17 34.03 28.66 0.33
N LEU A 18 35.16 28.21 0.88
CA LEU A 18 35.35 26.81 1.27
C LEU A 18 34.35 26.39 2.35
N ARG A 19 34.16 27.20 3.40
CA ARG A 19 33.20 26.89 4.46
C ARG A 19 31.77 26.84 3.94
N ALA A 20 31.40 27.75 3.04
CA ALA A 20 30.10 27.72 2.37
C ALA A 20 29.92 26.44 1.53
N GLY A 21 30.96 26.05 0.79
CA GLY A 21 30.96 24.79 0.03
C GLY A 21 30.79 23.56 0.91
N VAL A 22 31.52 23.49 2.03
CA VAL A 22 31.39 22.39 3.01
C VAL A 22 30.00 22.34 3.63
N ALA A 23 29.42 23.50 3.98
CA ALA A 23 28.08 23.57 4.53
C ALA A 23 27.01 23.06 3.54
N LEU A 24 27.11 23.46 2.27
CA LEU A 24 26.23 22.98 1.20
C LEU A 24 26.36 21.47 0.99
N MET A 25 27.60 20.96 0.95
CA MET A 25 27.86 19.54 0.81
C MET A 25 27.25 18.73 1.97
N ALA A 26 27.43 19.21 3.20
CA ALA A 26 26.84 18.58 4.38
C ALA A 26 25.30 18.59 4.32
N GLN A 27 24.70 19.68 3.85
CA GLN A 27 23.25 19.80 3.71
C GLN A 27 22.70 18.85 2.63
N LEU A 28 23.42 18.69 1.51
CA LEU A 28 23.09 17.70 0.47
C LEU A 28 23.17 16.27 1.01
N LEU A 29 24.25 15.94 1.74
CA LEU A 29 24.40 14.63 2.38
C LEU A 29 23.28 14.35 3.39
N ALA A 30 22.92 15.34 4.20
CA ALA A 30 21.81 15.21 5.14
C ALA A 30 20.49 14.97 4.40
N GLY A 31 20.21 15.72 3.34
CA GLY A 31 19.03 15.51 2.49
C GLY A 31 19.00 14.11 1.87
N LEU A 32 20.13 13.64 1.34
CA LEU A 32 20.23 12.30 0.75
C LEU A 32 19.99 11.20 1.79
N MET A 33 20.53 11.36 3.00
CA MET A 33 20.28 10.43 4.11
C MET A 33 18.80 10.38 4.49
N LEU A 34 18.12 11.54 4.54
CA LEU A 34 16.68 11.58 4.79
C LEU A 34 15.88 10.86 3.71
N ILE A 35 16.25 11.02 2.43
CA ILE A 35 15.61 10.31 1.31
C ILE A 35 15.80 8.80 1.43
N LEU A 36 17.01 8.35 1.78
CA LEU A 36 17.28 6.92 1.98
C LEU A 36 16.43 6.33 3.10
N VAL A 37 16.34 7.01 4.24
CA VAL A 37 15.51 6.57 5.36
C VAL A 37 14.03 6.57 4.97
N ALA A 38 13.55 7.63 4.32
CA ALA A 38 12.18 7.72 3.84
C ALA A 38 11.86 6.59 2.85
N GLY A 39 12.78 6.28 1.93
CA GLY A 39 12.67 5.17 0.99
C GLY A 39 12.62 3.81 1.69
N LEU A 40 13.45 3.59 2.71
CA LEU A 40 13.43 2.36 3.50
C LEU A 40 12.10 2.19 4.24
N VAL A 41 11.61 3.25 4.88
CA VAL A 41 10.31 3.24 5.55
C VAL A 41 9.20 2.94 4.55
N ALA A 42 9.18 3.63 3.41
CA ALA A 42 8.21 3.39 2.35
C ALA A 42 8.23 1.95 1.84
N LEU A 43 9.43 1.37 1.67
CA LEU A 43 9.59 -0.02 1.26
C LEU A 43 8.98 -1.00 2.28
N VAL A 44 9.29 -0.81 3.56
CA VAL A 44 8.73 -1.65 4.64
C VAL A 44 7.21 -1.51 4.68
N THR A 45 6.68 -0.29 4.56
CA THR A 45 5.23 -0.05 4.50
C THR A 45 4.59 -0.71 3.30
N ALA A 46 5.22 -0.66 2.12
CA ALA A 46 4.72 -1.32 0.92
C ALA A 46 4.67 -2.84 1.08
N ILE A 47 5.70 -3.45 1.66
CA ILE A 47 5.73 -4.89 1.94
C ILE A 47 4.62 -5.26 2.92
N ALA A 48 4.46 -4.50 4.01
CA ALA A 48 3.38 -4.72 4.98
C ALA A 48 1.98 -4.57 4.36
N GLY A 49 1.78 -3.57 3.50
CA GLY A 49 0.53 -3.40 2.77
C GLY A 49 0.25 -4.57 1.81
N LEU A 50 1.28 -5.04 1.10
CA LEU A 50 1.16 -6.16 0.17
C LEU A 50 0.83 -7.47 0.91
N THR A 51 1.46 -7.73 2.05
CA THR A 51 1.16 -8.93 2.85
C THR A 51 -0.26 -8.88 3.41
N LEU A 52 -0.70 -7.73 3.94
CA LEU A 52 -2.08 -7.54 4.39
C LEU A 52 -3.09 -7.73 3.25
N ALA A 53 -2.82 -7.18 2.07
CA ALA A 53 -3.67 -7.36 0.90
C ALA A 53 -3.74 -8.83 0.47
N ALA A 54 -2.61 -9.54 0.46
CA ALA A 54 -2.58 -10.97 0.15
C ALA A 54 -3.41 -11.78 1.14
N VAL A 55 -3.26 -11.52 2.45
CA VAL A 55 -4.08 -12.18 3.49
C VAL A 55 -5.56 -11.85 3.34
N ALA A 56 -5.91 -10.59 3.04
CA ALA A 56 -7.29 -10.21 2.80
C ALA A 56 -7.89 -10.95 1.59
N ILE A 57 -7.13 -11.09 0.51
CA ILE A 57 -7.54 -11.84 -0.68
C ILE A 57 -7.72 -13.32 -0.36
N THR A 58 -6.78 -13.95 0.35
CA THR A 58 -6.89 -15.38 0.70
C THR A 58 -8.06 -15.63 1.63
N MET A 59 -8.29 -14.77 2.63
CA MET A 59 -9.46 -14.82 3.50
C MET A 59 -10.75 -14.64 2.69
N ARG A 60 -10.81 -13.67 1.77
CA ARG A 60 -11.97 -13.44 0.91
C ARG A 60 -12.26 -14.64 0.01
N LEU A 61 -11.22 -15.28 -0.52
CA LEU A 61 -11.35 -16.45 -1.39
C LEU A 61 -11.72 -17.71 -0.60
N SER A 62 -11.20 -17.85 0.62
CA SER A 62 -11.59 -18.92 1.54
C SER A 62 -13.02 -18.73 2.04
N ALA A 63 -13.41 -17.53 2.44
CA ALA A 63 -14.77 -17.20 2.85
C ALA A 63 -15.79 -17.39 1.72
N SER A 64 -15.44 -17.09 0.46
CA SER A 64 -16.33 -17.37 -0.66
C SER A 64 -16.47 -18.88 -0.94
N ARG A 65 -15.41 -19.66 -0.75
CA ARG A 65 -15.45 -21.14 -0.80
C ARG A 65 -16.25 -21.73 0.38
N GLN A 66 -16.04 -21.22 1.60
CA GLN A 66 -16.77 -21.61 2.80
C GLN A 66 -18.25 -21.25 2.67
N ALA A 67 -18.59 -20.09 2.10
CA ALA A 67 -19.98 -19.71 1.82
C ALA A 67 -20.61 -20.62 0.75
N ARG A 68 -19.84 -21.07 -0.25
CA ARG A 68 -20.31 -22.07 -1.22
C ARG A 68 -20.51 -23.46 -0.58
N GLY A 69 -19.62 -23.85 0.35
CA GLY A 69 -19.71 -25.08 1.14
C GLY A 69 -20.85 -25.05 2.15
N ALA A 70 -21.05 -23.94 2.84
CA ALA A 70 -22.16 -23.71 3.77
C ALA A 70 -23.50 -23.70 3.02
N ARG A 71 -23.59 -23.03 1.84
CA ARG A 71 -24.77 -23.10 0.98
C ARG A 71 -25.07 -24.51 0.46
N ARG A 72 -24.04 -25.37 0.34
CA ARG A 72 -24.18 -26.78 -0.05
C ARG A 72 -24.48 -27.69 1.15
N SER A 73 -24.06 -27.32 2.36
CA SER A 73 -24.34 -28.01 3.63
C SER A 73 -25.69 -27.62 4.24
N THR A 74 -26.28 -26.49 3.83
CA THR A 74 -27.69 -26.15 4.05
C THR A 74 -28.57 -26.58 2.87
N ALA A 75 -28.12 -27.49 2.01
CA ALA A 75 -29.06 -28.36 1.34
C ALA A 75 -29.38 -29.44 2.38
N PRO A 76 -30.53 -29.35 3.07
CA PRO A 76 -30.93 -30.42 3.97
C PRO A 76 -31.03 -31.68 3.13
N ASP A 77 -30.80 -32.80 3.79
CA ASP A 77 -31.04 -34.17 3.33
C ASP A 77 -32.54 -34.46 3.11
N GLU A 78 -33.26 -33.48 2.57
CA GLU A 78 -34.67 -33.49 2.26
C GLU A 78 -34.80 -32.89 0.86
N ALA A 79 -34.37 -33.68 -0.12
CA ALA A 79 -35.00 -33.60 -1.42
C ALA A 79 -36.47 -33.99 -1.20
N ILE A 80 -37.28 -33.01 -0.80
CA ILE A 80 -38.73 -33.10 -0.83
C ILE A 80 -39.05 -33.30 -2.31
N THR A 81 -39.28 -34.57 -2.66
CA THR A 81 -39.78 -34.96 -3.97
C THR A 81 -41.23 -34.50 -3.98
N LEU A 82 -41.44 -33.23 -4.34
CA LEU A 82 -42.78 -32.69 -4.61
C LEU A 82 -43.32 -33.51 -5.77
N ASP A 83 -44.28 -34.38 -5.50
CA ASP A 83 -44.84 -35.30 -6.48
C ASP A 83 -45.70 -34.48 -7.44
N ALA A 84 -45.05 -33.97 -8.48
CA ALA A 84 -45.66 -33.07 -9.44
C ALA A 84 -46.60 -33.87 -10.33
N ARG A 85 -47.86 -34.05 -9.90
CA ARG A 85 -48.89 -34.71 -10.70
C ARG A 85 -49.34 -33.76 -11.83
N PRO A 86 -49.25 -34.17 -13.11
CA PRO A 86 -49.75 -33.35 -14.21
C PRO A 86 -51.28 -33.26 -14.12
N THR A 87 -51.81 -32.04 -14.00
CA THR A 87 -53.25 -31.76 -14.13
C THR A 87 -53.53 -31.10 -15.48
N PRO A 88 -54.73 -31.23 -16.05
CA PRO A 88 -55.07 -30.62 -17.34
C PRO A 88 -54.98 -29.07 -17.38
N ARG A 89 -54.79 -28.42 -16.23
CA ARG A 89 -54.64 -26.96 -16.09
C ARG A 89 -53.22 -26.51 -15.78
N GLY A 90 -52.26 -27.43 -15.71
CA GLY A 90 -50.85 -27.16 -15.44
C GLY A 90 -50.26 -28.05 -14.33
N TRP A 91 -49.11 -27.62 -13.82
CA TRP A 91 -48.43 -28.28 -12.71
C TRP A 91 -48.90 -27.69 -11.38
N THR A 92 -49.41 -28.53 -10.49
CA THR A 92 -49.65 -28.17 -9.08
C THR A 92 -48.56 -28.81 -8.23
N VAL A 93 -48.09 -28.08 -7.22
CA VAL A 93 -47.00 -28.47 -6.33
C VAL A 93 -47.57 -28.50 -4.92
N GLU A 94 -47.62 -29.67 -4.29
CA GLU A 94 -47.93 -29.87 -2.87
C GLU A 94 -46.72 -30.48 -2.15
#